data_AF-U2UW93-F1
#
_entry.id   AF-U2UW93-F1
#
_cell.length_a   1.000
_cell.length_b   1.000
_cell.length_c   1.000
_cell.angle_alpha   90.00
_cell.angle_beta   90.00
_cell.angle_gamma   90.00
#
_symmetry.space_group_name_H-M   'P 1'
#
loop_
_entity.id
_entity.type
_entity.pdbx_description
1 polymer ?
#
loop_
_entity_poly.entity_id
_entity_poly.type
_entity_poly.pdbx_seq_one_letter_code
_entity_poly.pdbx_strand_id
1 'polypeptide(L)'
;MYYLTTFIFLDCNSSFIFFKKSYLEEINLCDRAQGVDYTNTELNLQFGRIQDNGELNDIKGDRQNRDEILNSEKNYLLEKEARNQFRKWDNVKYTAESVTKKMIAKNSYTNKNWGMEIKTNNRLNPSDGEGIRFGVVVTLKEMNGINRIDEFIKNCTSNRWLVNVIDVENKIDFHQKINEEIELG
;
A
#
# COMPACT_ATOMS: atom_id res chain seq x y z
N MET A 1 -19.91 10.74 -4.02
CA MET A 1 -18.73 9.91 -4.29
C MET A 1 -18.83 8.73 -3.34
N TYR A 2 -19.08 7.53 -3.84
CA TYR A 2 -19.15 6.33 -2.99
C TYR A 2 -17.75 5.72 -2.97
N TYR A 3 -17.16 5.57 -1.79
CA TYR A 3 -15.84 4.98 -1.64
C TYR A 3 -16.02 3.53 -1.20
N LEU A 4 -15.54 2.59 -2.00
CA LEU A 4 -15.21 1.28 -1.46
C LEU A 4 -13.86 1.42 -0.77
N THR A 5 -13.86 1.28 0.55
CA THR A 5 -12.66 1.40 1.37
C THR A 5 -12.19 0.02 1.78
N THR A 6 -11.01 -0.38 1.32
CA THR A 6 -10.34 -1.58 1.82
C THR A 6 -9.28 -1.15 2.83
N PHE A 7 -9.49 -1.52 4.09
CA PHE A 7 -8.49 -1.36 5.14
C PHE A 7 -7.67 -2.63 5.29
N ILE A 8 -6.35 -2.48 5.17
CA ILE A 8 -5.40 -3.57 5.34
C ILE A 8 -4.57 -3.25 6.58
N PHE A 9 -4.73 -4.06 7.62
CA PHE A 9 -3.94 -3.96 8.84
C PHE A 9 -2.61 -4.70 8.66
N LEU A 10 -1.52 -3.95 8.78
CA LEU A 10 -0.16 -4.47 8.93
C LEU A 10 0.20 -4.38 10.41
N ASP A 11 -0.14 -5.44 11.15
CA ASP A 11 0.27 -5.58 12.54
C ASP A 11 1.78 -5.89 12.62
N CYS A 12 2.57 -4.81 12.64
CA CYS A 12 3.95 -4.84 13.09
C CYS A 12 3.94 -4.27 14.51
N ASN A 13 3.80 -5.11 15.54
CA ASN A 13 4.05 -4.74 16.94
C ASN A 13 5.27 -3.79 17.03
N SER A 14 4.99 -2.48 17.16
CA SER A 14 5.88 -1.35 16.85
C SER A 14 6.98 -1.10 17.86
N SER A 15 7.43 -2.11 18.59
CA SER A 15 8.76 -2.02 19.20
C SER A 15 9.85 -1.97 18.12
N PHE A 16 9.51 -2.32 16.88
CA PHE A 16 10.44 -2.37 15.76
C PHE A 16 10.28 -1.18 14.83
N ILE A 17 11.41 -0.54 14.55
CA ILE A 17 11.49 0.61 13.68
C ILE A 17 11.80 0.06 12.30
N PHE A 18 10.84 0.13 11.40
CA PHE A 18 10.99 -0.32 10.02
C PHE A 18 10.96 0.89 9.09
N PHE A 19 11.83 0.92 8.07
CA PHE A 19 11.51 1.68 6.87
C PHE A 19 10.42 0.96 6.11
N LYS A 20 9.40 1.73 5.70
CA LYS A 20 8.25 1.17 5.02
C LYS A 20 8.04 1.86 3.69
N LYS A 21 7.87 1.06 2.65
CA LYS A 21 7.49 1.49 1.31
C LYS A 21 6.33 0.63 0.85
N SER A 22 5.26 1.25 0.40
CA SER A 22 4.16 0.60 -0.30
C SER A 22 4.18 0.98 -1.77
N TYR A 23 3.81 0.03 -2.60
CA TYR A 23 3.63 0.19 -4.03
C TYR A 23 2.29 -0.43 -4.40
N LEU A 24 1.40 0.33 -5.01
CA LEU A 24 0.11 -0.11 -5.52
C LEU A 24 0.18 -0.10 -7.05
N GLU A 25 -0.31 -1.18 -7.66
CA GLU A 25 -0.55 -1.27 -9.09
C GLU A 25 -1.99 -1.71 -9.34
N GLU A 26 -2.71 -0.95 -10.17
CA GLU A 26 -4.10 -1.19 -10.53
C GLU A 26 -4.26 -1.47 -12.03
N ILE A 27 -5.22 -2.34 -12.37
CA ILE A 27 -5.60 -2.62 -13.75
C ILE A 27 -7.00 -2.02 -13.97
N ASN A 28 -7.04 -0.87 -14.64
CA ASN A 28 -8.28 -0.15 -14.91
C ASN A 28 -8.96 -0.63 -16.20
N LEU A 29 -10.30 -0.57 -16.21
CA LEU A 29 -11.08 -0.67 -17.44
C LEU A 29 -11.01 0.68 -18.16
N CYS A 30 -10.55 0.67 -19.41
CA CYS A 30 -10.40 1.88 -20.23
C CYS A 30 -11.43 1.90 -21.36
N ASP A 31 -12.11 3.02 -21.55
CA ASP A 31 -12.99 3.24 -22.70
C ASP A 31 -12.34 4.18 -23.72
N ARG A 32 -12.04 3.66 -24.91
CA ARG A 32 -11.42 4.44 -26.00
C ARG A 32 -12.37 5.47 -26.59
N ALA A 33 -13.68 5.33 -26.40
CA ALA A 33 -14.66 6.29 -26.91
C ALA A 33 -14.60 7.65 -26.17
N GLN A 34 -13.94 7.71 -25.01
CA GLN A 34 -13.85 8.92 -24.17
C GLN A 34 -12.70 9.87 -24.52
N GLY A 35 -11.86 9.51 -25.50
CA GLY A 35 -10.78 10.37 -25.98
C GLY A 35 -9.58 10.39 -25.03
N VAL A 36 -9.07 11.57 -24.68
CA VAL A 36 -7.79 11.77 -23.99
C VAL A 36 -7.81 11.27 -22.53
N ASP A 37 -8.97 11.34 -21.86
CA ASP A 37 -9.18 10.85 -20.50
C ASP A 37 -9.98 9.54 -20.53
N TYR A 38 -9.29 8.42 -20.77
CA TYR A 38 -9.91 7.10 -20.97
C TYR A 38 -10.09 6.28 -19.69
N THR A 39 -9.73 6.82 -18.51
CA THR A 39 -9.93 6.17 -17.20
C THR A 39 -10.98 6.89 -16.35
N ASN A 40 -12.04 6.17 -16.01
CA ASN A 40 -13.12 6.68 -15.16
C ASN A 40 -12.93 6.40 -13.68
N THR A 41 -11.97 5.55 -13.35
CA THR A 41 -11.70 5.10 -12.00
C THR A 41 -10.22 5.21 -11.66
N GLU A 42 -9.95 5.48 -10.39
CA GLU A 42 -8.62 5.54 -9.79
C GLU A 42 -8.68 4.93 -8.37
N LEU A 43 -7.65 4.21 -7.93
CA LEU A 43 -7.50 3.83 -6.51
C LEU A 43 -6.54 4.76 -5.77
N ASN A 44 -7.00 5.52 -4.79
CA ASN A 44 -6.15 6.26 -3.87
C ASN A 44 -5.51 5.32 -2.83
N LEU A 45 -4.21 5.46 -2.58
CA LEU A 45 -3.45 4.69 -1.61
C LEU A 45 -2.99 5.60 -0.47
N GLN A 46 -3.48 5.35 0.73
CA GLN A 46 -2.94 5.91 1.96
C GLN A 46 -2.24 4.81 2.74
N PHE A 47 -1.07 5.10 3.29
CA PHE A 47 -0.27 4.13 4.03
C PHE A 47 0.39 4.78 5.22
N GLY A 48 0.20 4.23 6.41
CA GLY A 48 0.65 4.88 7.62
C GLY A 48 0.33 4.18 8.94
N ARG A 49 0.49 4.92 10.04
CA ARG A 49 0.22 4.42 11.39
C ARG A 49 -1.25 4.50 11.72
N ILE A 50 -1.77 3.51 12.43
CA ILE A 50 -3.14 3.54 12.94
C ILE A 50 -3.11 4.16 14.33
N GLN A 51 -3.90 5.21 14.52
CA GLN A 51 -4.01 5.91 15.79
C GLN A 51 -4.87 5.13 16.79
N ASP A 52 -4.84 5.55 18.06
CA ASP A 52 -5.63 4.91 19.12
C ASP A 52 -7.15 5.04 18.88
N ASN A 53 -7.57 6.05 18.12
CA ASN A 53 -8.97 6.22 17.67
C ASN A 53 -9.35 5.35 16.46
N GLY A 54 -8.42 4.55 15.93
CA GLY A 54 -8.61 3.70 14.75
C GLY A 54 -8.38 4.39 13.40
N GLU A 55 -8.12 5.70 13.38
CA GLU A 55 -7.88 6.44 12.13
C GLU A 55 -6.48 6.19 11.57
N LEU A 56 -6.38 6.13 10.25
CA LEU A 56 -5.11 6.03 9.55
C LEU A 56 -4.43 7.41 9.47
N ASN A 57 -3.19 7.49 9.95
CA ASN A 57 -2.32 8.63 9.78
C ASN A 57 -1.30 8.37 8.66
N ASP A 58 -1.62 8.85 7.45
CA ASP A 58 -0.80 8.67 6.25
C ASP A 58 0.61 9.29 6.36
N ILE A 59 1.63 8.57 5.88
CA ILE A 59 3.03 9.00 5.95
C ILE A 59 3.29 10.29 5.17
N LYS A 60 2.67 10.44 3.99
CA LYS A 60 2.82 11.64 3.14
C LYS A 60 1.84 12.74 3.54
N GLY A 61 0.92 12.47 4.48
CA GLY A 61 -0.12 13.39 4.88
C GLY A 61 -1.18 13.58 3.80
N ASP A 62 -1.50 12.53 3.02
CA ASP A 62 -2.60 12.58 2.07
C ASP A 62 -3.90 12.97 2.78
N ARG A 63 -4.56 13.99 2.23
CA ARG A 63 -5.85 14.50 2.68
C ARG A 63 -6.96 14.31 1.64
N GLN A 64 -6.66 13.67 0.52
CA GLN A 64 -7.65 13.28 -0.46
C GLN A 64 -8.65 12.30 0.18
N ASN A 65 -9.92 12.38 -0.23
CA ASN A 65 -10.98 11.45 0.15
C ASN A 65 -11.16 11.28 1.69
N ARG A 66 -10.84 12.31 2.48
CA ARG A 66 -11.23 12.35 3.90
C ARG A 66 -12.72 12.64 3.99
N ASP A 67 -13.42 11.90 4.84
CA ASP A 67 -14.83 12.16 5.09
C ASP A 67 -14.98 13.58 5.64
N GLU A 68 -15.83 14.38 4.98
CA GLU A 68 -16.14 15.73 5.44
C GLU A 68 -16.83 15.62 6.81
N ILE A 69 -16.10 15.85 7.89
CA ILE A 69 -16.73 16.18 9.17
C ILE A 69 -17.48 17.49 8.90
N LEU A 70 -18.78 17.50 9.18
CA LEU A 70 -19.76 18.55 8.86
C LEU A 70 -19.42 19.99 9.33
N ASN A 71 -18.23 20.24 9.88
CA ASN A 71 -17.73 21.56 10.30
C ASN A 71 -16.20 21.75 10.14
N SER A 72 -15.49 20.88 9.42
CA SER A 72 -14.04 21.05 9.18
C SER A 72 -13.76 21.80 7.88
N GLU A 73 -12.72 22.63 7.87
CA GLU A 73 -12.21 23.29 6.66
C GLU A 73 -12.05 22.26 5.53
N LYS A 74 -12.72 22.51 4.39
CA LYS A 74 -12.54 21.69 3.20
C LYS A 74 -11.06 21.71 2.82
N ASN A 75 -10.40 20.55 2.93
CA ASN A 75 -9.02 20.39 2.51
C ASN A 75 -8.99 20.40 0.98
N TYR A 76 -8.89 21.59 0.38
CA TYR A 76 -8.73 21.74 -1.06
C TYR A 76 -7.28 21.44 -1.44
N LEU A 77 -7.03 20.25 -1.99
CA LEU A 77 -5.76 19.92 -2.66
C LEU A 77 -5.93 20.15 -4.17
N LEU A 78 -5.06 20.93 -4.79
CA LEU A 78 -5.13 21.15 -6.24
C LEU A 78 -4.76 19.86 -6.98
N GLU A 79 -5.45 19.57 -8.09
CA GLU A 79 -5.20 18.34 -8.85
C GLU A 79 -3.72 18.21 -9.28
N LYS A 80 -3.10 19.33 -9.67
CA LYS A 80 -1.68 19.36 -10.03
C LYS A 80 -0.77 18.91 -8.89
N GLU A 81 -1.09 19.30 -7.66
CA GLU A 81 -0.35 18.88 -6.46
C GLU A 81 -0.60 17.40 -6.17
N ALA A 82 -1.85 16.95 -6.33
CA ALA A 82 -2.22 15.56 -6.15
C ALA A 82 -1.50 14.62 -7.16
N ARG A 83 -1.42 15.02 -8.43
CA ARG A 83 -0.66 14.32 -9.47
C ARG A 83 0.82 14.24 -9.11
N ASN A 84 1.41 15.33 -8.62
CA ASN A 84 2.83 15.37 -8.29
C ASN A 84 3.18 14.57 -7.02
N GLN A 85 2.40 14.68 -5.95
CA GLN A 85 2.76 14.14 -4.63
C GLN A 85 2.24 12.71 -4.42
N PHE A 86 1.04 12.43 -4.92
CA PHE A 86 0.31 11.19 -4.69
C PHE A 86 0.12 10.36 -5.97
N ARG A 87 0.73 10.81 -7.09
CA ARG A 87 0.66 10.12 -8.40
C ARG A 87 -0.79 9.89 -8.81
N LYS A 88 -1.62 10.92 -8.60
CA LYS A 88 -3.04 10.89 -8.97
C LYS A 88 -3.19 10.56 -10.46
N TRP A 89 -4.11 9.66 -10.79
CA TRP A 89 -4.38 9.07 -12.12
C TRP A 89 -3.32 8.13 -12.69
N ASP A 90 -2.22 7.93 -11.98
CA ASP A 90 -1.29 6.89 -12.38
C ASP A 90 -1.78 5.54 -11.88
N ASN A 91 -1.66 4.53 -12.73
CA ASN A 91 -1.92 3.14 -12.35
C ASN A 91 -0.95 2.62 -11.28
N VAL A 92 0.16 3.34 -11.07
CA VAL A 92 1.25 2.98 -10.18
C VAL A 92 1.45 4.07 -9.14
N LYS A 93 1.32 3.70 -7.85
CA LYS A 93 1.45 4.63 -6.74
C LYS A 93 2.44 4.11 -5.72
N TYR A 94 3.24 5.00 -5.17
CA TYR A 94 4.17 4.63 -4.11
C TYR A 94 4.16 5.64 -2.96
N THR A 95 4.21 5.09 -1.76
CA THR A 95 4.33 5.85 -0.51
C THR A 95 5.48 5.26 0.27
N ALA A 96 6.41 6.10 0.70
CA ALA A 96 7.60 5.68 1.42
C ALA A 96 7.88 6.66 2.55
N GLU A 97 8.37 6.12 3.67
CA GLU A 97 8.88 6.94 4.76
C GLU A 97 10.16 7.66 4.34
N SER A 98 10.24 8.96 4.62
CA SER A 98 11.43 9.75 4.30
C SER A 98 12.60 9.35 5.20
N VAL A 99 13.64 8.79 4.58
CA VAL A 99 14.89 8.44 5.26
C VAL A 99 15.68 9.72 5.49
N THR A 100 15.44 10.41 6.61
CA THR A 100 16.32 11.51 7.02
C THR A 100 17.64 10.95 7.56
N LYS A 101 18.72 11.76 7.53
CA LYS A 101 20.07 11.35 7.99
C LYS A 101 20.12 10.82 9.42
N LYS A 102 19.10 11.11 10.24
CA LYS A 102 18.96 10.57 11.59
C LYS A 102 17.90 9.48 11.59
N MET A 103 18.34 8.23 11.68
CA MET A 103 17.46 7.07 11.87
C MET A 103 16.99 7.06 13.33
N ILE A 104 15.93 7.82 13.64
CA ILE A 104 15.40 7.92 15.00
C ILE A 104 14.18 7.02 15.13
N ALA A 105 14.18 6.21 16.20
CA ALA A 105 13.01 5.46 16.63
C ALA A 105 11.82 6.42 16.85
N LYS A 106 10.73 6.23 16.12
CA LYS A 106 9.49 6.96 16.40
C LYS A 106 8.86 6.43 17.68
N ASN A 107 8.31 7.32 18.49
CA ASN A 107 7.62 6.98 19.74
C ASN A 107 6.64 5.82 19.53
N SER A 108 6.60 4.88 20.48
CA SER A 108 5.59 3.84 20.54
C SER A 108 4.27 4.43 21.03
N TYR A 109 3.24 4.42 20.20
CA TYR A 109 1.87 4.73 20.62
C TYR A 109 1.26 3.51 21.30
N THR A 110 0.10 3.69 21.96
CA THR A 110 -0.69 2.59 22.53
C THR A 110 -1.06 1.60 21.43
N ASN A 111 -1.57 2.11 20.31
CA ASN A 111 -1.78 1.38 19.08
C ASN A 111 -0.49 1.32 18.28
N LYS A 112 -0.03 0.10 18.04
CA LYS A 112 1.22 -0.19 17.35
C LYS A 112 1.01 -0.56 15.88
N ASN A 113 -0.24 -0.63 15.45
CA ASN A 113 -0.58 -1.14 14.13
C ASN A 113 -0.25 -0.12 13.05
N TRP A 114 0.16 -0.65 11.91
CA TRP A 114 0.20 0.09 10.66
C TRP A 114 -0.94 -0.39 9.78
N GLY A 115 -1.30 0.42 8.80
CA GLY A 115 -2.28 0.01 7.83
C GLY A 115 -2.11 0.76 6.53
N MET A 116 -2.85 0.28 5.54
CA MET A 116 -3.15 1.04 4.35
C MET A 116 -4.65 1.12 4.16
N GLU A 117 -5.08 2.25 3.61
CA GLU A 117 -6.43 2.48 3.15
C GLU A 117 -6.38 2.62 1.63
N ILE A 118 -7.19 1.84 0.94
CA ILE A 118 -7.33 1.93 -0.51
C ILE A 118 -8.76 2.35 -0.81
N LYS A 119 -8.91 3.51 -1.44
CA LYS A 119 -10.20 4.13 -1.75
C LYS A 119 -10.39 4.26 -3.25
N THR A 120 -11.55 3.84 -3.72
CA THR A 120 -11.89 3.96 -5.14
C THR A 120 -12.55 5.29 -5.44
N ASN A 121 -12.07 5.97 -6.48
CA ASN A 121 -12.54 7.27 -6.93
C ASN A 121 -13.09 7.15 -8.36
N ASN A 122 -14.41 7.29 -8.51
CA ASN A 122 -15.10 7.22 -9.81
C ASN A 122 -15.52 8.61 -10.31
N ARG A 123 -15.30 8.89 -11.60
CA ARG A 123 -15.60 10.19 -12.23
C ARG A 123 -17.00 10.27 -12.80
N LEU A 124 -17.47 9.22 -13.47
CA LEU A 124 -18.74 9.21 -14.19
C LEU A 124 -19.78 8.35 -13.50
N ASN A 125 -19.53 7.04 -13.43
CA ASN A 125 -20.47 6.10 -12.83
C ASN A 125 -19.91 5.56 -11.50
N PRO A 126 -20.66 5.67 -10.39
CA PRO A 126 -20.25 5.14 -9.10
C PRO A 126 -19.85 3.66 -9.08
N SER A 127 -20.36 2.85 -10.01
CA SER A 127 -20.06 1.42 -10.11
C SER A 127 -18.85 1.09 -10.98
N ASP A 128 -18.21 2.08 -11.64
CA ASP A 128 -17.05 1.83 -12.53
C ASP A 128 -15.87 1.18 -11.79
N GLY A 129 -15.81 1.38 -10.48
CA GLY A 129 -14.77 0.85 -9.60
C GLY A 129 -15.04 -0.55 -9.02
N GLU A 130 -16.19 -1.15 -9.32
CA GLU A 130 -16.52 -2.48 -8.81
C GLU A 130 -15.66 -3.56 -9.49
N GLY A 131 -15.01 -4.40 -8.68
CA GLY A 131 -14.21 -5.52 -9.19
C GLY A 131 -12.82 -5.15 -9.73
N ILE A 132 -12.33 -3.93 -9.47
CA ILE A 132 -10.94 -3.57 -9.81
C ILE A 132 -9.96 -4.49 -9.10
N ARG A 133 -9.03 -5.04 -9.88
CA ARG A 133 -7.94 -5.86 -9.37
C ARG A 133 -6.72 -4.98 -9.15
N PHE A 134 -6.14 -5.09 -7.98
CA PHE A 134 -4.91 -4.39 -7.62
C PHE A 134 -3.99 -5.29 -6.80
N GLY A 135 -2.70 -5.00 -6.87
CA GLY A 135 -1.67 -5.61 -6.03
C GLY A 135 -0.98 -4.55 -5.18
N VAL A 136 -0.66 -4.89 -3.94
CA VAL A 136 0.20 -4.05 -3.09
C VAL A 136 1.47 -4.80 -2.72
N VAL A 137 2.60 -4.16 -3.00
CA VAL A 137 3.92 -4.62 -2.52
C VAL A 137 4.33 -3.72 -1.37
N VAL A 138 4.57 -4.32 -0.20
CA VAL A 138 5.09 -3.62 0.97
C VAL A 138 6.49 -4.12 1.27
N THR A 139 7.45 -3.19 1.33
CA THR A 139 8.81 -3.46 1.77
C THR A 139 8.97 -2.95 3.19
N LEU A 140 9.43 -3.83 4.09
CA LEU A 140 9.76 -3.53 5.48
C LEU A 140 11.26 -3.75 5.69
N LYS A 141 11.98 -2.77 6.24
CA LYS A 141 13.41 -2.91 6.60
C LYS A 141 13.64 -2.52 8.04
N GLU A 142 14.00 -3.49 8.89
CA GLU A 142 14.27 -3.28 10.31
C GLU A 142 15.53 -2.42 10.50
N MET A 143 15.51 -1.49 11.46
CA MET A 143 16.59 -0.50 11.64
C MET A 143 17.88 -1.06 12.25
N ASN A 144 17.82 -2.15 13.01
CA ASN A 144 18.97 -2.81 13.63
C ASN A 144 19.49 -3.99 12.81
N GLY A 145 18.93 -4.25 11.62
CA GLY A 145 19.33 -5.35 10.74
C GLY A 145 18.86 -6.74 11.20
N ILE A 146 17.91 -6.82 12.14
CA ILE A 146 17.38 -8.10 12.64
C ILE A 146 16.31 -8.61 11.68
N ASN A 147 16.44 -9.85 11.22
CA ASN A 147 15.39 -10.51 10.44
C ASN A 147 14.21 -10.89 11.35
N ARG A 148 13.02 -10.35 11.06
CA ARG A 148 11.79 -10.56 11.83
C ARG A 148 10.64 -11.12 10.98
N ILE A 149 10.97 -11.79 9.87
CA ILE A 149 9.96 -12.29 8.93
C ILE A 149 8.99 -13.28 9.59
N ASP A 150 9.47 -14.16 10.49
CA ASP A 150 8.62 -15.13 11.17
C ASP A 150 7.59 -14.47 12.09
N GLU A 151 7.98 -13.40 12.78
CA GLU A 151 7.10 -12.61 13.63
C GLU A 151 6.03 -11.92 12.79
N PHE A 152 6.42 -11.37 11.63
CA PHE A 152 5.50 -10.78 10.67
C PHE A 152 4.48 -11.80 10.14
N ILE A 153 4.92 -12.99 9.73
CA ILE A 153 4.03 -14.06 9.23
C ILE A 153 3.03 -14.49 10.31
N LYS A 154 3.48 -14.66 11.56
CA LYS A 154 2.62 -15.02 12.70
C LYS A 154 1.54 -13.96 12.94
N ASN A 155 1.89 -12.68 12.86
CA ASN A 155 0.94 -11.58 13.04
C ASN A 155 -0.08 -11.53 11.90
N CYS A 156 0.35 -11.68 10.64
CA CYS A 156 -0.56 -11.76 9.50
C CYS A 156 -1.55 -12.93 9.65
N THR A 157 -1.03 -14.12 9.99
CA THR A 157 -1.86 -15.33 10.17
C THR A 157 -2.86 -15.17 11.31
N SER A 158 -2.45 -14.56 12.43
CA SER A 158 -3.34 -14.26 13.58
C SER A 158 -4.46 -13.30 13.19
N ASN A 159 -4.20 -12.39 12.25
CA ASN A 159 -5.18 -11.48 11.67
C ASN A 159 -5.98 -12.10 10.50
N ARG A 160 -5.95 -13.43 10.34
CA ARG A 160 -6.66 -14.20 9.30
C ARG A 160 -6.22 -13.90 7.86
N TRP A 161 -4.98 -13.45 7.68
CA TRP A 161 -4.39 -13.32 6.35
C TRP A 161 -3.85 -14.66 5.89
N LEU A 162 -4.13 -15.02 4.62
CA LEU A 162 -3.45 -16.13 3.96
C LEU A 162 -2.04 -15.66 3.58
N VAL A 163 -1.01 -16.30 4.14
CA VAL A 163 0.38 -15.96 3.89
C VAL A 163 1.05 -17.07 3.11
N ASN A 164 1.53 -16.74 1.90
CA ASN A 164 2.34 -17.63 1.08
C ASN A 164 3.78 -17.13 1.09
N VAL A 165 4.67 -17.88 1.76
CA VAL A 165 6.10 -17.53 1.80
C VAL A 165 6.73 -17.92 0.47
N ILE A 166 7.42 -16.97 -0.16
CA ILE A 166 8.20 -17.20 -1.37
C ILE A 166 9.66 -17.05 -1.00
N ASP A 167 10.39 -18.17 -1.03
CA ASP A 167 11.84 -18.15 -0.97
C ASP A 167 12.41 -18.08 -2.39
N VAL A 168 13.09 -16.99 -2.70
CA VAL A 168 13.64 -16.73 -4.03
C VAL A 168 14.86 -17.61 -4.31
N GLU A 169 15.65 -17.95 -3.28
CA GLU A 169 16.84 -18.79 -3.44
C GLU A 169 16.42 -20.21 -3.84
N ASN A 170 15.40 -20.77 -3.18
CA ASN A 170 14.85 -22.08 -3.51
C ASN A 170 14.25 -22.14 -4.92
N LYS A 171 13.66 -21.05 -5.41
CA LYS A 171 13.14 -20.99 -6.79
C LYS A 171 14.27 -20.98 -7.82
N ILE A 172 15.34 -20.23 -7.56
CA ILE A 172 16.50 -20.18 -8.46
C ILE A 172 17.19 -21.55 -8.52
N ASP A 173 17.40 -22.22 -7.37
CA ASP A 173 18.02 -23.55 -7.31
C ASP A 173 17.18 -24.62 -8.04
N PHE A 174 15.85 -24.58 -7.89
CA PHE A 174 14.95 -25.47 -8.63
C PHE A 174 14.98 -25.21 -10.15
N HIS A 175 14.97 -23.94 -10.57
CA HIS A 175 15.09 -23.57 -11.97
C HIS A 175 16.46 -23.95 -12.56
N GLN A 176 17.53 -23.88 -11.78
CA GLN A 176 18.86 -24.33 -12.19
C GLN A 176 18.91 -25.85 -12.36
N LYS A 177 18.39 -26.62 -11.39
CA LYS A 177 18.31 -28.09 -11.45
C LYS A 177 17.47 -28.62 -12.63
N ILE A 178 16.42 -27.90 -13.03
CA ILE A 178 15.63 -28.26 -14.23
C ILE A 178 16.39 -27.99 -15.52
N ASN A 179 17.27 -26.99 -15.52
CA ASN A 179 18.05 -26.57 -16.68
C ASN A 179 19.44 -27.24 -16.76
N GLU A 180 19.76 -28.20 -15.89
CA GLU A 180 20.94 -29.04 -16.06
C GLU A 180 20.71 -29.96 -17.28
N GLU A 181 21.54 -29.79 -18.33
CA GLU A 181 21.59 -30.75 -19.43
C GLU A 181 22.08 -32.10 -18.91
N ILE A 182 21.31 -33.15 -19.17
CA ILE A 182 21.70 -34.53 -18.88
C ILE A 182 22.80 -34.91 -19.89
N GLU A 183 24.06 -34.93 -19.46
CA GLU A 183 25.11 -35.61 -20.22
C GLU A 183 24.84 -37.12 -20.20
N LEU A 184 24.32 -37.64 -21.30
CA LEU A 184 24.23 -39.08 -21.55
C LEU A 184 25.63 -39.57 -21.97
N GLY A 185 26.35 -40.14 -20.98
CA GLY A 185 27.59 -40.87 -21.20
C GLY A 185 27.39 -42.25 -21.84
#